data_AF-D0IQA1-F1
#
_entry.id   AF-D0IQA1-F1
#
_cell.length_a   1.000
_cell.length_b   1.000
_cell.length_c   1.000
_cell.angle_alpha   90.00
_cell.angle_beta   90.00
_cell.angle_gamma   90.00
#
_symmetry.space_group_name_H-M   'P 1'
#
loop_
_entity.id
_entity.type
_entity.pdbx_description
1 polymer ?
#
loop_
_entity_poly.entity_id
_entity_poly.type
_entity_poly.pdbx_seq_one_letter_code
_entity_poly.pdbx_strand_id
1 'polypeptide(L)'
;MELPQSVPAISHLFSSFSAFLEVMYDPYLTWRSFVRGQSADYSRLSYKPHSVHVEIVPFIYDCFQEEKLIRYAEIGESLLNILGAVICGSQRNGMKAICPATVSITMSILRQWESANNLRRVALQCYALMVIVLQKSSPEERQIDLVTLVQLYCDALQELLATKHFDSGDANFDITSDADQDVAIDMAALSSTVAAVKFFVTGDAGVSEAVSDSNLLELLTNLPKLIKPWHIS
;
A
#
# COMPACT_ATOMS: atom_id res chain seq x y z
N MET A 1 -24.70 -22.76 10.76
CA MET A 1 -24.89 -22.41 9.33
C MET A 1 -23.55 -22.71 8.68
N GLU A 2 -23.44 -23.87 8.04
CA GLU A 2 -22.18 -24.34 7.44
C GLU A 2 -21.87 -23.48 6.20
N LEU A 3 -20.64 -22.94 6.11
CA LEU A 3 -20.19 -22.28 4.89
C LEU A 3 -20.14 -23.33 3.77
N PRO A 4 -20.71 -23.03 2.58
CA PRO A 4 -20.76 -24.00 1.50
C PRO A 4 -19.34 -24.39 1.04
N GLN A 5 -19.14 -25.67 0.74
CA GLN A 5 -17.90 -26.28 0.26
C GLN A 5 -17.32 -25.65 -1.04
N SER A 6 -17.98 -24.66 -1.63
CA SER A 6 -17.52 -23.90 -2.80
C SER A 6 -16.46 -22.83 -2.48
N VAL A 7 -16.33 -22.41 -1.22
CA VAL A 7 -15.42 -21.33 -0.81
C VAL A 7 -13.92 -21.67 -1.03
N PRO A 8 -13.42 -22.87 -0.71
CA PRO A 8 -12.00 -23.19 -0.87
C PRO A 8 -11.54 -23.28 -2.33
N ALA A 9 -12.38 -23.82 -3.22
CA ALA A 9 -12.05 -23.95 -4.64
C ALA A 9 -11.98 -22.59 -5.35
N ILE A 10 -12.90 -21.68 -5.00
CA ILE A 10 -12.92 -20.32 -5.54
C ILE A 10 -11.71 -19.52 -5.02
N SER A 11 -11.40 -19.63 -3.72
CA SER A 11 -10.21 -19.00 -3.14
C SER A 11 -8.93 -19.50 -3.83
N HIS A 12 -8.78 -20.83 -3.97
CA HIS A 12 -7.63 -21.41 -4.66
C HIS A 12 -7.51 -20.96 -6.13
N LEU A 13 -8.63 -20.89 -6.85
CA LEU A 13 -8.66 -20.39 -8.23
C LEU A 13 -8.19 -18.94 -8.29
N PHE A 14 -8.68 -18.10 -7.38
CA PHE A 14 -8.28 -16.69 -7.31
C PHE A 14 -6.79 -16.56 -7.00
N SER A 15 -6.28 -17.25 -5.97
CA SER A 15 -4.86 -17.23 -5.62
C SER A 15 -3.97 -17.69 -6.78
N SER A 16 -4.38 -18.75 -7.50
CA SER A 16 -3.67 -19.24 -8.68
C SER A 16 -3.64 -18.20 -9.80
N PHE A 17 -4.77 -17.54 -10.06
CA PHE A 17 -4.88 -16.48 -11.05
C PHE A 17 -4.04 -15.25 -10.68
N SER A 18 -4.08 -14.83 -9.41
CA SER A 18 -3.27 -13.72 -8.91
C SER A 18 -1.78 -14.00 -9.04
N ALA A 19 -1.33 -15.18 -8.63
CA ALA A 19 0.07 -15.57 -8.78
C ALA A 19 0.51 -15.60 -10.26
N PHE A 20 -0.36 -16.04 -11.15
CA PHE A 20 -0.10 -16.00 -12.59
C PHE A 20 0.07 -14.56 -13.11
N LEU A 21 -0.83 -13.65 -12.74
CA LEU A 21 -0.74 -12.24 -13.12
C LEU A 21 0.51 -11.57 -12.55
N GLU A 22 0.87 -11.86 -11.30
CA GLU A 22 2.09 -11.36 -10.68
C GLU A 22 3.33 -11.76 -11.50
N VAL A 23 3.47 -13.06 -11.84
CA VAL A 23 4.63 -13.53 -12.61
C VAL A 23 4.61 -13.00 -14.05
N MET A 24 3.43 -12.83 -14.67
CA MET A 24 3.34 -12.27 -16.02
C MET A 24 3.87 -10.84 -16.09
N TYR A 25 3.52 -10.01 -15.10
CA TYR A 25 3.86 -8.59 -15.07
C TYR A 25 5.15 -8.29 -14.31
N ASP A 26 5.60 -9.19 -13.44
CA ASP A 26 6.84 -9.12 -12.66
C ASP A 26 7.55 -10.49 -12.61
N PRO A 27 8.18 -10.92 -13.72
CA PRO A 27 8.80 -12.24 -13.81
C PRO A 27 9.95 -12.45 -12.82
N TYR A 28 10.59 -11.37 -12.35
CA TYR A 28 11.69 -11.42 -11.40
C TYR A 28 11.23 -11.39 -9.93
N LEU A 29 9.92 -11.34 -9.68
CA LEU A 29 9.33 -11.21 -8.35
C LEU A 29 9.94 -10.03 -7.57
N THR A 30 10.15 -8.92 -8.26
CA THR A 30 10.64 -7.66 -7.70
C THR A 30 9.71 -7.14 -6.60
N TRP A 31 8.40 -7.26 -6.79
CA TRP A 31 7.37 -6.91 -5.82
C TRP A 31 7.57 -7.71 -4.52
N ARG A 32 7.63 -9.04 -4.64
CA ARG A 32 7.78 -9.92 -3.48
C ARG A 32 9.12 -9.71 -2.79
N SER A 33 10.17 -9.37 -3.53
CA SER A 33 11.48 -9.02 -2.96
C SER A 33 11.39 -7.70 -2.18
N PHE A 34 10.74 -6.67 -2.75
CA PHE A 34 10.49 -5.39 -2.09
C PHE A 34 9.71 -5.54 -0.78
N VAL A 35 8.61 -6.31 -0.79
CA VAL A 35 7.79 -6.60 0.39
C VAL A 35 8.61 -7.27 1.51
N ARG A 36 9.61 -8.10 1.16
CA ARG A 36 10.53 -8.75 2.09
C ARG A 36 11.76 -7.91 2.47
N GLY A 37 11.92 -6.71 1.91
CA GLY A 37 13.12 -5.88 2.10
C GLY A 37 14.38 -6.48 1.45
N GLN A 38 14.22 -7.28 0.40
CA GLN A 38 15.28 -7.96 -0.35
C GLN A 38 15.48 -7.33 -1.73
N SER A 39 16.68 -7.46 -2.29
CA SER A 39 16.94 -7.10 -3.69
C SER A 39 16.46 -8.21 -4.63
N ALA A 40 15.85 -7.82 -5.75
CA ALA A 40 15.46 -8.77 -6.79
C ALA A 40 16.68 -9.26 -7.58
N ASP A 41 16.68 -10.54 -7.94
CA ASP A 41 17.75 -11.14 -8.72
C ASP A 41 17.40 -11.16 -10.21
N TYR A 42 17.87 -10.14 -10.92
CA TYR A 42 17.67 -9.96 -12.35
C TYR A 42 18.52 -10.91 -13.22
N SER A 43 19.46 -11.66 -12.62
CA SER A 43 20.33 -12.58 -13.38
C SER A 43 19.66 -13.93 -13.69
N ARG A 44 18.55 -14.24 -13.00
CA ARG A 44 17.92 -15.57 -13.04
C ARG A 44 17.11 -15.85 -14.29
N LEU A 45 16.67 -14.81 -15.00
CA LEU A 45 15.75 -14.92 -16.13
C LEU A 45 16.18 -13.98 -17.25
N SER A 46 15.94 -14.39 -18.50
CA SER A 46 16.19 -13.56 -19.69
C SER A 46 14.91 -12.95 -20.27
N TYR A 47 13.80 -12.98 -19.53
CA TYR A 47 12.48 -12.56 -20.01
C TYR A 47 12.22 -11.08 -19.70
N LYS A 48 11.55 -10.40 -20.62
CA LYS A 48 11.02 -9.06 -20.37
C LYS A 48 9.60 -9.17 -19.78
N PRO A 49 9.25 -8.33 -18.81
CA PRO A 49 7.87 -8.20 -18.32
C PRO A 49 6.88 -7.97 -19.47
N HIS A 50 5.71 -8.59 -19.40
CA HIS A 50 4.66 -8.35 -20.37
C HIS A 50 4.12 -6.92 -20.22
N SER A 51 3.73 -6.29 -21.34
CA SER A 51 3.00 -5.02 -21.26
C SER A 51 1.66 -5.24 -20.57
N VAL A 52 1.34 -4.40 -19.59
CA VAL A 52 0.06 -4.47 -18.88
C VAL A 52 -1.10 -4.31 -19.86
N HIS A 53 -2.07 -5.21 -19.77
CA HIS A 53 -3.29 -5.15 -20.58
C HIS A 53 -4.18 -4.03 -20.05
N VAL A 54 -4.90 -3.33 -20.96
CA VAL A 54 -5.66 -2.12 -20.62
C VAL A 54 -6.73 -2.37 -19.55
N GLU A 55 -7.27 -3.58 -19.49
CA GLU A 55 -8.32 -3.99 -18.54
C GLU A 55 -7.81 -4.36 -17.13
N ILE A 56 -6.50 -4.54 -16.90
CA ILE A 56 -6.02 -5.02 -15.59
C ILE A 56 -6.23 -3.97 -14.50
N VAL A 57 -5.91 -2.71 -14.80
CA VAL A 57 -6.06 -1.60 -13.84
C VAL A 57 -7.54 -1.32 -13.55
N PRO A 58 -8.43 -1.18 -14.56
CA PRO A 58 -9.88 -1.12 -14.34
C PRO A 58 -10.43 -2.31 -13.56
N PHE A 59 -10.04 -3.53 -13.89
CA PHE A 59 -10.48 -4.73 -13.17
C PHE A 59 -10.14 -4.69 -11.68
N ILE A 60 -8.90 -4.33 -11.34
CA ILE A 60 -8.49 -4.15 -9.94
C ILE A 60 -9.34 -3.06 -9.30
N TYR A 61 -9.54 -1.93 -10.00
CA TYR A 61 -10.31 -0.82 -9.46
C TYR A 61 -11.75 -1.18 -9.14
N ASP A 62 -12.43 -1.81 -10.09
CA ASP A 62 -13.83 -2.22 -9.98
C ASP A 62 -14.03 -3.23 -8.84
N CYS A 63 -13.06 -4.12 -8.62
CA CYS A 63 -13.10 -5.04 -7.49
C CYS A 63 -13.14 -4.30 -6.14
N PHE A 64 -12.41 -3.19 -5.99
CA PHE A 64 -12.41 -2.36 -4.77
C PHE A 64 -13.57 -1.37 -4.65
N GLN A 65 -14.33 -1.13 -5.71
CA GLN A 65 -15.57 -0.35 -5.62
C GLN A 65 -16.66 -1.10 -4.84
N GLU A 66 -16.61 -2.43 -4.83
CA GLU A 66 -17.49 -3.20 -3.97
C GLU A 66 -16.96 -3.16 -2.52
N GLU A 67 -17.67 -2.47 -1.61
CA GLU A 67 -17.39 -2.39 -0.15
C GLU A 67 -17.20 -3.76 0.53
N LYS A 68 -17.49 -4.85 -0.19
CA LYS A 68 -17.30 -6.23 0.23
C LYS A 68 -15.84 -6.64 0.33
N LEU A 69 -14.88 -5.98 -0.33
CA LEU A 69 -13.48 -6.38 -0.21
C LEU A 69 -12.88 -6.15 1.18
N ILE A 70 -13.47 -5.25 1.97
CA ILE A 70 -13.16 -5.11 3.40
C ILE A 70 -13.52 -6.41 4.15
N ARG A 71 -14.53 -7.16 3.69
CA ARG A 71 -14.95 -8.46 4.25
C ARG A 71 -14.15 -9.66 3.72
N TYR A 72 -13.39 -9.49 2.63
CA TYR A 72 -12.58 -10.53 2.01
C TYR A 72 -11.13 -10.05 1.84
N ALA A 73 -10.46 -9.82 2.97
CA ALA A 73 -9.12 -9.26 3.02
C ALA A 73 -8.10 -10.03 2.16
N GLU A 74 -8.20 -11.37 2.09
CA GLU A 74 -7.30 -12.21 1.27
C GLU A 74 -7.39 -11.89 -0.23
N ILE A 75 -8.61 -11.59 -0.72
CA ILE A 75 -8.85 -11.20 -2.12
C ILE A 75 -8.28 -9.80 -2.35
N GLY A 76 -8.53 -8.86 -1.44
CA GLY A 76 -7.97 -7.52 -1.49
C GLY A 76 -6.43 -7.53 -1.50
N GLU A 77 -5.82 -8.35 -0.65
CA GLU A 77 -4.37 -8.50 -0.58
C GLU A 77 -3.81 -9.05 -1.90
N SER A 78 -4.45 -10.07 -2.45
CA SER A 78 -4.08 -10.66 -3.74
C SER A 78 -4.19 -9.65 -4.89
N LEU A 79 -5.22 -8.80 -4.90
CA LEU A 79 -5.37 -7.71 -5.87
C LEU A 79 -4.28 -6.64 -5.76
N LEU A 80 -3.94 -6.23 -4.53
CA LEU A 80 -2.84 -5.28 -4.30
C LEU A 80 -1.49 -5.90 -4.65
N ASN A 81 -1.29 -7.21 -4.42
CA ASN A 81 -0.08 -7.90 -4.84
C ASN A 81 0.07 -7.90 -6.38
N ILE A 82 -1.03 -8.11 -7.12
CA ILE A 82 -1.03 -7.94 -8.59
C ILE A 82 -0.67 -6.50 -8.96
N LEU A 83 -1.29 -5.51 -8.31
CA LEU A 83 -1.00 -4.09 -8.57
C LEU A 83 0.48 -3.76 -8.32
N GLY A 84 1.04 -4.21 -7.19
CA GLY A 84 2.45 -4.05 -6.85
C GLY A 84 3.37 -4.66 -7.92
N ALA A 85 3.10 -5.88 -8.36
CA ALA A 85 3.81 -6.54 -9.45
C ALA A 85 3.73 -5.75 -10.77
N VAL A 86 2.55 -5.24 -11.14
CA VAL A 86 2.40 -4.38 -12.33
C VAL A 86 3.24 -3.11 -12.20
N ILE A 87 3.27 -2.50 -11.01
CA ILE A 87 3.99 -1.24 -10.76
C ILE A 87 5.50 -1.39 -10.89
N CYS A 88 6.12 -2.35 -10.20
CA CYS A 88 7.58 -2.51 -10.21
C CYS A 88 8.11 -3.41 -11.32
N GLY A 89 7.26 -4.21 -11.95
CA GLY A 89 7.68 -5.16 -12.96
C GLY A 89 8.35 -4.47 -14.16
N SER A 90 7.83 -3.33 -14.62
CA SER A 90 8.53 -2.45 -15.56
C SER A 90 8.10 -0.99 -15.42
N GLN A 91 9.00 -0.06 -15.75
CA GLN A 91 8.69 1.38 -15.72
C GLN A 91 7.45 1.73 -16.54
N ARG A 92 7.32 1.20 -17.76
CA ARG A 92 6.17 1.44 -18.64
C ARG A 92 4.85 0.98 -18.00
N ASN A 93 4.85 -0.17 -17.32
CA ASN A 93 3.65 -0.66 -16.65
C ASN A 93 3.34 0.18 -15.40
N GLY A 94 4.37 0.55 -14.63
CA GLY A 94 4.25 1.47 -13.51
C GLY A 94 3.60 2.79 -13.91
N MET A 95 4.08 3.45 -14.97
CA MET A 95 3.49 4.72 -15.42
C MET A 95 2.03 4.60 -15.87
N LYS A 96 1.58 3.41 -16.30
CA LYS A 96 0.17 3.16 -16.62
C LYS A 96 -0.67 2.85 -15.39
N ALA A 97 -0.12 2.09 -14.45
CA ALA A 97 -0.83 1.61 -13.27
C ALA A 97 -0.90 2.64 -12.15
N ILE A 98 0.06 3.56 -12.06
CA ILE A 98 0.04 4.65 -11.10
C ILE A 98 -0.82 5.78 -11.68
N CYS A 99 -2.08 5.82 -11.29
CA CYS A 99 -3.07 6.79 -11.75
C CYS A 99 -4.02 7.18 -10.61
N PRO A 100 -4.84 8.23 -10.75
CA PRO A 100 -5.74 8.68 -9.70
C PRO A 100 -6.65 7.57 -9.14
N ALA A 101 -7.09 6.63 -9.99
CA ALA A 101 -7.96 5.53 -9.60
C ALA A 101 -7.29 4.55 -8.62
N THR A 102 -6.06 4.10 -8.92
CA THR A 102 -5.33 3.14 -8.07
C THR A 102 -4.77 3.78 -6.81
N VAL A 103 -4.37 5.06 -6.91
CA VAL A 103 -3.98 5.88 -5.75
C VAL A 103 -5.16 6.04 -4.79
N SER A 104 -6.35 6.34 -5.32
CA SER A 104 -7.58 6.49 -4.53
C SER A 104 -7.92 5.23 -3.74
N ILE A 105 -7.89 4.05 -4.38
CA ILE A 105 -8.14 2.78 -3.69
C ILE A 105 -7.10 2.50 -2.61
N THR A 106 -5.82 2.71 -2.92
CA THR A 106 -4.77 2.46 -1.94
C THR A 106 -4.95 3.38 -0.73
N MET A 107 -5.31 4.65 -0.97
CA MET A 107 -5.60 5.61 0.09
C MET A 107 -6.87 5.31 0.88
N SER A 108 -7.94 4.82 0.24
CA SER A 108 -9.18 4.47 0.96
C SER A 108 -8.94 3.35 1.96
N ILE A 109 -8.14 2.34 1.59
CA ILE A 109 -7.73 1.26 2.49
C ILE A 109 -6.88 1.80 3.65
N LEU A 110 -5.92 2.70 3.36
CA LEU A 110 -5.05 3.27 4.38
C LEU A 110 -5.80 4.14 5.40
N ARG A 111 -6.82 4.87 4.96
CA ARG A 111 -7.66 5.74 5.81
C ARG A 111 -8.61 4.96 6.72
N GLN A 112 -8.95 3.73 6.35
CA GLN A 112 -9.86 2.87 7.12
C GLN A 112 -9.07 2.07 8.16
N TRP A 113 -9.11 2.53 9.41
CA TRP A 113 -8.44 1.85 10.53
C TRP A 113 -8.90 0.39 10.69
N GLU A 114 -10.17 0.13 10.44
CA GLU A 114 -10.83 -1.18 10.59
C GLU A 114 -10.46 -2.18 9.48
N SER A 115 -9.72 -1.75 8.46
CA SER A 115 -9.19 -2.66 7.45
C SER A 115 -8.25 -3.68 8.08
N ALA A 116 -8.35 -4.94 7.64
CA ALA A 116 -7.48 -6.01 8.09
C ALA A 116 -6.00 -5.61 8.01
N ASN A 117 -5.22 -6.00 9.02
CA ASN A 117 -3.82 -5.60 9.16
C ASN A 117 -2.99 -5.83 7.89
N ASN A 118 -2.99 -7.08 7.40
CA ASN A 118 -2.22 -7.47 6.22
C ASN A 118 -2.62 -6.68 4.98
N LEU A 119 -3.91 -6.37 4.82
CA LEU A 119 -4.41 -5.56 3.72
C LEU A 119 -3.86 -4.12 3.78
N ARG A 120 -3.89 -3.48 4.95
CA ARG A 120 -3.31 -2.13 5.16
C ARG A 120 -1.80 -2.13 4.90
N ARG A 121 -1.08 -3.16 5.37
CA ARG A 121 0.36 -3.29 5.16
C ARG A 121 0.71 -3.38 3.67
N VAL A 122 0.01 -4.23 2.91
CA VAL A 122 0.24 -4.38 1.48
C VAL A 122 -0.15 -3.11 0.72
N ALA A 123 -1.23 -2.43 1.13
CA ALA A 123 -1.61 -1.12 0.58
C ALA A 123 -0.49 -0.08 0.79
N LEU A 124 0.07 -0.01 1.99
CA LEU A 124 1.16 0.92 2.30
C LEU A 124 2.43 0.61 1.50
N GLN A 125 2.76 -0.67 1.32
CA GLN A 125 3.88 -1.09 0.47
C GLN A 125 3.64 -0.73 -1.00
N CYS A 126 2.43 -0.94 -1.51
CA CYS A 126 2.04 -0.49 -2.85
C CYS A 126 2.21 1.02 -2.97
N TYR A 127 1.72 1.79 -1.99
CA TYR A 127 1.82 3.24 -1.98
C TYR A 127 3.27 3.74 -1.99
N ALA A 128 4.12 3.18 -1.13
CA ALA A 128 5.54 3.50 -1.09
C ALA A 128 6.21 3.22 -2.44
N LEU A 129 5.84 2.11 -3.08
CA LEU A 129 6.36 1.76 -4.40
C LEU A 129 5.89 2.72 -5.51
N MET A 130 4.63 3.19 -5.47
CA MET A 130 4.14 4.22 -6.39
C MET A 130 5.02 5.47 -6.32
N VAL A 131 5.32 5.94 -5.09
CA VAL A 131 6.20 7.09 -4.89
C VAL A 131 7.60 6.82 -5.44
N ILE A 132 8.21 5.67 -5.13
CA ILE A 132 9.56 5.29 -5.63
C ILE A 132 9.63 5.24 -7.16
N VAL A 133 8.59 4.72 -7.82
CA VAL A 133 8.55 4.66 -9.29
C VAL A 133 8.39 6.05 -9.89
N LEU A 134 7.50 6.89 -9.33
CA LEU A 134 7.31 8.26 -9.81
C LEU A 134 8.55 9.15 -9.60
N GLN A 135 9.34 8.90 -8.56
CA GLN A 135 10.62 9.57 -8.34
C GLN A 135 11.59 9.38 -9.50
N LYS A 136 11.59 8.18 -10.07
CA LYS A 136 12.53 7.79 -11.13
C LYS A 136 11.98 8.07 -12.54
N SER A 137 10.73 8.55 -12.65
CA SER A 137 10.11 8.89 -13.92
C SER A 137 10.16 10.38 -14.21
N SER A 138 10.07 10.74 -15.49
CA SER A 138 9.97 12.14 -15.89
C SER A 138 8.56 12.70 -15.57
N PRO A 139 8.43 13.97 -15.13
CA PRO A 139 7.15 14.57 -14.79
C PRO A 139 6.06 14.45 -15.87
N GLU A 140 6.43 14.57 -17.14
CA GLU A 140 5.53 14.49 -18.30
C GLU A 140 4.94 13.08 -18.53
N GLU A 141 5.53 12.03 -17.97
CA GLU A 141 5.02 10.66 -18.08
C GLU A 141 4.00 10.34 -16.97
N ARG A 142 3.89 11.20 -15.94
CA ARG A 142 3.11 10.92 -14.74
C ARG A 142 1.64 11.25 -14.96
N GLN A 143 0.76 10.34 -14.55
CA GLN A 143 -0.69 10.60 -14.49
C GLN A 143 -1.11 11.34 -13.22
N ILE A 144 -0.23 11.38 -12.22
CA ILE A 144 -0.40 12.05 -10.94
C ILE A 144 0.99 12.44 -10.43
N ASP A 145 1.13 13.65 -9.90
CA ASP A 145 2.42 14.17 -9.45
C ASP A 145 2.77 13.74 -8.01
N LEU A 146 4.05 13.84 -7.67
CA LEU A 146 4.58 13.44 -6.36
C LEU A 146 4.02 14.28 -5.20
N VAL A 147 3.79 15.58 -5.40
CA VAL A 147 3.27 16.48 -4.36
C VAL A 147 1.87 16.02 -3.96
N THR A 148 1.02 15.70 -4.94
CA THR A 148 -0.31 15.16 -4.73
C THR A 148 -0.26 13.84 -3.96
N LEU A 149 0.65 12.91 -4.29
CA LEU A 149 0.78 11.67 -3.50
C LEU A 149 1.16 11.95 -2.04
N VAL A 150 2.20 12.75 -1.81
CA VAL A 150 2.65 13.04 -0.44
C VAL A 150 1.55 13.74 0.35
N GLN A 151 0.82 14.67 -0.27
CA GLN A 151 -0.30 15.36 0.39
C GLN A 151 -1.45 14.40 0.74
N LEU A 152 -1.84 13.49 -0.18
CA LEU A 152 -2.87 12.49 0.10
C LEU A 152 -2.49 11.58 1.28
N TYR A 153 -1.21 11.27 1.43
CA TYR A 153 -0.68 10.52 2.56
C TYR A 153 -0.72 11.32 3.86
N CYS A 154 -0.37 12.62 3.83
CA CYS A 154 -0.53 13.51 4.98
C CYS A 154 -1.98 13.59 5.43
N ASP A 155 -2.91 13.76 4.49
CA ASP A 155 -4.35 13.84 4.77
C ASP A 155 -4.84 12.53 5.42
N ALA A 156 -4.41 11.39 4.88
CA ALA A 156 -4.75 10.08 5.45
C ALA A 156 -4.23 9.91 6.88
N LEU A 157 -2.99 10.32 7.15
CA LEU A 157 -2.43 10.29 8.49
C LEU A 157 -3.21 11.20 9.44
N GLN A 158 -3.57 12.41 9.02
CA GLN A 158 -4.36 13.33 9.84
C GLN A 158 -5.76 12.77 10.14
N GLU A 159 -6.41 12.17 9.14
CA GLU A 159 -7.71 11.53 9.29
C GLU A 159 -7.66 10.39 10.31
N LEU A 160 -6.65 9.50 10.18
CA LEU A 160 -6.43 8.41 11.13
C LEU A 160 -6.19 8.94 12.55
N LEU A 161 -5.32 9.94 12.71
CA LEU A 161 -5.01 10.54 14.01
C LEU A 161 -6.23 11.22 14.67
N ALA A 162 -7.20 11.66 13.88
CA ALA A 162 -8.45 12.26 14.37
C ALA A 162 -9.54 11.23 14.70
N THR A 163 -9.32 9.93 14.42
CA THR A 163 -10.32 8.90 14.76
C THR A 163 -10.43 8.72 16.27
N LYS A 164 -11.64 8.40 16.74
CA LYS A 164 -11.92 8.19 18.18
C LYS A 164 -11.06 7.11 18.81
N HIS A 165 -10.55 6.16 18.02
CA HIS A 165 -9.62 5.13 18.48
C HIS A 165 -8.35 5.70 19.12
N PHE A 166 -7.89 6.86 18.67
CA PHE A 166 -6.72 7.55 19.21
C PHE A 166 -7.08 8.68 20.20
N ASP A 167 -8.32 9.16 20.18
CA ASP A 167 -8.84 10.20 21.09
C ASP A 167 -9.38 9.62 22.41
N SER A 168 -9.88 8.37 22.41
CA SER A 168 -10.28 7.68 23.61
C SER A 168 -9.07 6.95 24.18
N GLY A 169 -8.61 7.35 25.37
CA GLY A 169 -7.77 6.53 26.24
C GLY A 169 -8.47 5.24 26.68
N ASP A 170 -9.02 4.48 25.75
CA ASP A 170 -9.73 3.24 25.98
C ASP A 170 -8.73 2.20 26.49
N ALA A 171 -8.99 1.64 27.67
CA ALA A 171 -8.06 0.72 28.33
C ALA A 171 -7.88 -0.62 27.59
N ASN A 172 -8.66 -0.84 26.53
CA ASN A 172 -8.51 -1.96 25.60
C ASN A 172 -7.59 -1.64 24.40
N PHE A 173 -7.00 -0.45 24.35
CA PHE A 173 -6.02 -0.03 23.36
C PHE A 173 -4.64 -0.61 23.71
N ASP A 174 -4.49 -1.92 23.49
CA ASP A 174 -3.24 -2.62 23.78
C ASP A 174 -2.28 -2.46 22.59
N ILE A 175 -1.05 -1.99 22.83
CA ILE A 175 -0.02 -1.88 21.79
C ILE A 175 0.70 -3.23 21.77
N THR A 176 0.15 -4.18 21.03
CA THR A 176 0.72 -5.53 20.92
C THR A 176 1.47 -5.70 19.60
N SER A 177 2.55 -6.48 19.62
CA SER A 177 3.24 -6.93 18.41
C SER A 177 2.62 -8.18 17.78
N ASP A 178 1.50 -8.66 18.32
CA ASP A 178 0.84 -9.88 17.85
C ASP A 178 -0.08 -9.53 16.68
N ALA A 179 0.28 -10.04 15.50
CA ALA A 179 -0.36 -9.75 14.21
C ALA A 179 -1.84 -10.20 14.08
N ASP A 180 -2.41 -10.81 15.13
CA ASP A 180 -3.72 -11.46 15.12
C ASP A 180 -4.83 -10.67 15.84
N GLN A 181 -4.57 -9.43 16.30
CA GLN A 181 -5.59 -8.60 16.96
C GLN A 181 -5.87 -7.30 16.18
N ASP A 182 -7.04 -7.22 15.55
CA ASP A 182 -7.53 -6.04 14.81
C ASP A 182 -7.78 -4.79 15.71
N VAL A 183 -7.60 -4.90 17.03
CA VAL A 183 -7.88 -3.84 18.03
C VAL A 183 -6.60 -3.17 18.58
N ALA A 184 -5.41 -3.64 18.18
CA ALA A 184 -4.12 -3.13 18.64
C ALA A 184 -3.46 -2.17 17.62
N ILE A 185 -2.66 -1.19 18.07
CA ILE A 185 -1.70 -0.51 17.18
C ILE A 185 -0.66 -1.54 16.76
N ASP A 186 -0.73 -1.98 15.51
CA ASP A 186 0.31 -2.84 14.96
C ASP A 186 1.61 -2.07 14.74
N MET A 187 2.60 -2.43 15.56
CA MET A 187 3.97 -1.95 15.45
C MET A 187 4.60 -2.26 14.07
N ALA A 188 4.12 -3.27 13.33
CA ALA A 188 4.58 -3.56 11.97
C ALA A 188 3.98 -2.61 10.93
N ALA A 189 2.72 -2.22 11.04
CA ALA A 189 2.12 -1.14 10.22
C ALA A 189 2.78 0.21 10.52
N LEU A 190 3.04 0.52 11.79
CA LEU A 190 3.81 1.70 12.19
C LEU A 190 5.26 1.64 11.67
N SER A 191 5.93 0.49 11.80
CA SER A 191 7.27 0.27 11.24
C SER A 191 7.28 0.39 9.71
N SER A 192 6.22 -0.02 9.03
CA SER A 192 6.08 0.12 7.57
C SER A 192 5.86 1.58 7.18
N THR A 193 5.11 2.34 7.98
CA THR A 193 4.97 3.80 7.84
C THR A 193 6.30 4.51 8.06
N VAL A 194 7.04 4.16 9.11
CA VAL A 194 8.38 4.70 9.35
C VAL A 194 9.35 4.33 8.23
N ALA A 195 9.27 3.10 7.71
CA ALA A 195 10.06 2.70 6.55
C ALA A 195 9.69 3.52 5.30
N ALA A 196 8.40 3.73 5.02
CA ALA A 196 7.93 4.56 3.90
C ALA A 196 8.42 6.01 4.03
N VAL A 197 8.28 6.62 5.22
CA VAL A 197 8.80 7.98 5.50
C VAL A 197 10.31 8.02 5.35
N LYS A 198 11.05 7.03 5.86
CA LYS A 198 12.50 6.94 5.68
C LYS A 198 12.85 6.88 4.19
N PHE A 199 12.13 6.09 3.40
CA PHE A 199 12.32 6.04 1.94
C PHE A 199 12.05 7.40 1.28
N PHE A 200 11.02 8.12 1.71
CA PHE A 200 10.73 9.46 1.19
C PHE A 200 11.87 10.44 1.52
N VAL A 201 12.36 10.44 2.76
CA VAL A 201 13.39 11.38 3.22
C VAL A 201 14.79 11.05 2.66
N THR A 202 15.10 9.78 2.40
CA THR A 202 16.40 9.39 1.80
C THR A 202 16.40 9.42 0.26
N GLY A 203 15.30 9.87 -0.36
CA GLY A 203 15.14 9.93 -1.81
C GLY A 203 15.91 11.06 -2.49
N ASP A 204 15.89 11.05 -3.82
CA ASP A 204 16.53 12.05 -4.69
C ASP A 204 15.86 13.45 -4.55
N ALA A 205 16.47 14.50 -5.10
CA ALA A 205 16.09 15.90 -4.88
C ALA A 205 14.58 16.21 -5.06
N GLY A 206 13.91 15.56 -6.02
CA GLY A 206 12.48 15.76 -6.30
C GLY A 206 11.52 15.29 -5.18
N VAL A 207 11.95 14.38 -4.32
CA VAL A 207 11.15 13.95 -3.14
C VAL A 207 11.31 14.95 -2.02
N SER A 208 12.54 15.42 -1.82
CA SER A 208 12.81 16.44 -0.82
C SER A 208 11.99 17.69 -1.11
N GLU A 209 11.82 18.06 -2.39
CA GLU A 209 10.95 19.15 -2.81
C GLU A 209 9.48 18.83 -2.52
N ALA A 210 8.95 17.68 -2.94
CA ALA A 210 7.56 17.30 -2.66
C ALA A 210 7.24 17.17 -1.15
N VAL A 211 8.22 16.72 -0.36
CA VAL A 211 8.13 16.66 1.11
C VAL A 211 8.20 18.06 1.74
N SER A 212 8.96 18.99 1.15
CA SER A 212 9.04 20.38 1.62
C SER A 212 7.80 21.18 1.26
N ASP A 213 7.21 20.91 0.10
CA ASP A 213 6.01 21.57 -0.42
C ASP A 213 4.72 21.01 0.17
N SER A 214 4.80 19.87 0.88
CA SER A 214 3.68 19.26 1.58
C SER A 214 3.77 19.47 3.10
N ASN A 215 2.66 19.22 3.79
CA ASN A 215 2.62 19.35 5.25
C ASN A 215 3.28 18.16 6.00
N LEU A 216 4.05 17.30 5.31
CA LEU A 216 4.57 16.07 5.92
C LEU A 216 5.53 16.36 7.07
N LEU A 217 6.48 17.29 6.89
CA LEU A 217 7.45 17.64 7.93
C LEU A 217 6.78 18.29 9.14
N GLU A 218 5.82 19.18 8.91
CA GLU A 218 5.05 19.80 9.98
C GLU A 218 4.22 18.76 10.75
N LEU A 219 3.59 17.83 10.05
CA LEU A 219 2.84 16.73 10.66
C LEU A 219 3.76 15.86 11.53
N LEU A 220 4.89 15.41 11.00
CA LEU A 220 5.83 14.53 11.71
C LEU A 220 6.45 15.21 12.93
N THR A 221 6.77 16.51 12.84
CA THR A 221 7.34 17.26 13.98
C THR A 221 6.32 17.55 15.07
N ASN A 222 5.04 17.66 14.73
CA ASN A 222 3.96 17.83 15.70
C ASN A 222 3.40 16.50 16.23
N LEU A 223 3.68 15.37 15.57
CA LEU A 223 3.18 14.05 15.96
C LEU A 223 3.45 13.71 17.43
N PRO A 224 4.65 13.94 18.02
CA PRO A 224 4.88 13.70 19.45
C PRO A 224 3.95 14.47 20.39
N LYS A 225 3.49 15.67 19.98
CA LYS A 225 2.54 16.47 20.75
C LYS A 225 1.12 15.92 20.62
N LEU A 226 0.75 15.47 19.41
CA LEU A 226 -0.56 14.91 19.10
C LEU A 226 -0.79 13.59 19.82
N ILE A 227 0.24 12.74 19.92
CA ILE A 227 0.14 11.42 20.57
C ILE A 227 0.41 11.45 22.08
N LYS A 228 0.80 12.60 22.65
CA LYS A 228 1.07 12.76 24.08
C LYS A 228 -0.10 12.32 24.99
N PRO A 229 -1.38 12.52 24.62
CA PRO A 229 -2.51 12.04 25.41
C PRO A 229 -2.76 10.53 25.29
N TRP A 230 -2.10 9.84 24.35
CA TRP A 230 -2.30 8.41 24.15
C TRP A 230 -1.74 7.64 25.35
N HIS A 231 -2.53 6.73 25.90
CA HIS A 231 -2.08 5.82 26.95
C HIS A 231 -1.22 4.72 26.33
N ILE A 232 0.06 5.03 26.11
CA ILE A 232 1.08 4.07 25.68
C ILE A 232 1.71 3.49 26.96
N SER A 233 1.24 2.33 27.41
CA SER A 233 1.81 1.58 28.55
C SER A 233 2.86 0.57 28.10
#